data_AF-A0A061RKD2-F1
#
_entry.id   AF-A0A061RKD2-F1
#
_cell.length_a   1.000
_cell.length_b   1.000
_cell.length_c   1.000
_cell.angle_alpha   90.00
_cell.angle_beta   90.00
_cell.angle_gamma   90.00
#
_symmetry.space_group_name_H-M   'P 1'
#
loop_
_entity.id
_entity.type
_entity.pdbx_description
1 polymer ?
#
loop_
_entity_poly.entity_id
_entity_poly.type
_entity_poly.pdbx_seq_one_letter_code
_entity_poly.pdbx_strand_id
1 'polypeptide(L)'
;MSMYIRVKRHKRTIFLQVEPTDTVLEVKHKLQDLCEQPPENQQLFKDEVKLDDARRLAEVHVENDDVLALTLMKEDGTFEEIDITSPEAEEEGSAQ
;
A
#
# COMPACT_ATOMS: atom_id res chain seq x y z
N MET A 1 -11.34 -5.27 14.86
CA MET A 1 -10.91 -6.61 14.38
C MET A 1 -9.69 -6.32 13.53
N SER A 2 -8.50 -6.73 13.97
CA SER A 2 -7.26 -6.34 13.28
C SER A 2 -6.97 -7.27 12.11
N MET A 3 -6.51 -6.69 11.01
CA MET A 3 -6.01 -7.38 9.83
C MET A 3 -4.57 -6.93 9.55
N TYR A 4 -3.84 -7.73 8.79
CA TYR A 4 -2.48 -7.42 8.36
C TYR A 4 -2.51 -7.16 6.86
N ILE A 5 -1.86 -6.09 6.44
CA ILE A 5 -1.67 -5.75 5.03
C ILE A 5 -0.18 -5.70 4.70
N ARG A 6 0.15 -5.91 3.43
CA ARG A 6 1.51 -5.86 2.91
C ARG A 6 1.69 -4.60 2.11
N VAL A 7 2.48 -3.67 2.63
CA VAL A 7 2.82 -2.44 1.92
C VAL A 7 4.16 -2.66 1.22
N LYS A 8 4.15 -2.69 -0.12
CA LYS A 8 5.34 -2.92 -0.95
C LYS A 8 5.82 -1.61 -1.57
N ARG A 9 7.14 -1.41 -1.57
CA ARG A 9 7.83 -0.32 -2.27
C ARG A 9 9.15 -0.86 -2.79
N HIS A 10 9.29 -0.98 -4.11
CA HIS A 10 10.47 -1.59 -4.75
C HIS A 10 10.79 -2.96 -4.11
N LYS A 11 11.97 -3.08 -3.49
CA LYS A 11 12.46 -4.29 -2.80
C LYS A 11 12.11 -4.34 -1.31
N ARG A 12 11.28 -3.42 -0.82
CA ARG A 12 10.88 -3.34 0.59
C ARG A 12 9.43 -3.82 0.73
N THR A 13 9.21 -4.76 1.63
CA THR A 13 7.86 -5.18 2.05
C THR A 13 7.70 -4.87 3.53
N ILE A 14 6.64 -4.14 3.87
CA ILE A 14 6.30 -3.72 5.22
C ILE A 14 5.00 -4.44 5.61
N PHE A 15 5.03 -5.15 6.73
CA PHE A 15 3.84 -5.78 7.30
C PHE A 15 3.21 -4.81 8.30
N LEU A 16 2.00 -4.36 8.02
CA LEU A 16 1.31 -3.38 8.85
C LEU A 16 0.00 -3.95 9.39
N GLN A 17 -0.19 -3.82 10.70
CA GLN A 17 -1.45 -4.14 11.35
C GLN A 17 -2.39 -2.94 11.29
N VAL A 18 -3.56 -3.16 10.70
CA VAL A 18 -4.58 -2.14 10.45
C VAL A 18 -5.96 -2.70 10.80
N GLU A 19 -6.95 -1.83 10.94
CA GLU A 19 -8.35 -2.22 11.09
C GLU A 19 -9.14 -1.80 9.85
N PRO A 20 -10.17 -2.54 9.44
CA PRO A 20 -11.01 -2.18 8.27
C PRO A 20 -11.71 -0.82 8.44
N THR A 21 -11.83 -0.34 9.68
CA THR A 21 -12.37 0.97 10.03
C THR A 21 -11.36 2.10 9.92
N ASP A 22 -10.05 1.79 9.88
CA ASP A 22 -9.00 2.80 9.70
C ASP A 22 -9.14 3.45 8.31
N THR A 23 -8.76 4.72 8.24
CA THR A 23 -8.66 5.44 6.98
C THR A 23 -7.29 5.23 6.35
N VAL A 24 -7.22 5.47 5.05
CA VAL A 24 -5.95 5.46 4.32
C VAL A 24 -4.96 6.46 4.93
N LEU A 25 -5.45 7.60 5.46
CA LEU A 25 -4.61 8.56 6.19
C LEU A 25 -3.98 7.95 7.45
N GLU A 26 -4.75 7.23 8.26
CA GLU A 26 -4.24 6.56 9.47
C GLU A 26 -3.16 5.52 9.12
N VAL A 27 -3.33 4.80 8.00
CA VAL A 27 -2.31 3.88 7.50
C VAL A 27 -1.01 4.60 7.15
N LYS A 28 -1.09 5.76 6.47
CA LYS A 28 0.10 6.58 6.16
C LYS A 28 0.78 7.11 7.41
N HIS A 29 0.02 7.48 8.45
CA HIS A 29 0.58 7.85 9.74
C HIS A 29 1.37 6.70 10.36
N LYS A 30 0.82 5.48 10.38
CA LYS A 30 1.55 4.31 10.88
C LYS A 30 2.82 3.99 10.06
N LEU A 31 2.79 4.28 8.75
CA LEU A 31 3.94 4.12 7.86
C LEU A 31 5.00 5.21 8.06
N GLN A 32 4.63 6.41 8.54
CA GLN A 32 5.57 7.50 8.82
C GLN A 32 6.66 7.05 9.81
N ASP A 33 6.31 6.31 10.85
CA ASP A 33 7.29 5.77 11.82
C ASP A 33 8.25 4.75 11.20
N LEU A 34 7.84 4.06 10.13
CA LEU A 34 8.64 3.00 9.50
C LEU A 34 9.46 3.51 8.31
N CYS A 35 8.96 4.51 7.61
CA CYS A 35 9.57 5.05 6.40
C CYS A 35 10.19 6.44 6.60
N GLU A 36 9.95 7.07 7.75
CA GLU A 36 10.46 8.41 8.11
C GLU A 36 10.05 9.49 7.10
N GLN A 37 8.90 9.32 6.43
CA GLN A 37 8.34 10.28 5.48
C GLN A 37 6.99 10.78 5.97
N PRO A 38 6.68 12.07 5.83
CA PRO A 38 5.39 12.60 6.26
C PRO A 38 4.26 11.99 5.41
N PRO A 39 3.04 11.84 5.96
CA PRO A 39 1.91 11.21 5.27
C PRO A 39 1.51 11.95 3.98
N GLU A 40 1.78 13.25 3.88
CA GLU A 40 1.58 14.05 2.67
C GLU A 40 2.49 13.62 1.51
N ASN A 41 3.69 13.12 1.82
CA ASN A 41 4.66 12.62 0.84
C ASN A 41 4.46 11.14 0.54
N GLN A 42 3.37 10.52 1.01
CA GLN A 42 3.09 9.10 0.83
C GLN A 42 1.88 8.85 -0.09
N GLN A 43 2.16 8.17 -1.20
CA GLN A 43 1.28 7.56 -2.20
C GLN A 43 0.82 6.14 -1.84
N LEU A 44 -0.42 5.86 -1.44
CA LEU A 44 -0.90 4.46 -1.35
C LEU A 44 -1.75 4.10 -2.57
N PHE A 45 -1.49 2.93 -3.13
CA PHE A 45 -2.19 2.41 -4.29
C PHE A 45 -2.61 0.97 -4.07
N LYS A 46 -3.79 0.62 -4.57
CA LYS A 46 -4.29 -0.75 -4.66
C LYS A 46 -4.59 -1.04 -6.12
N ASP A 47 -4.02 -2.11 -6.68
CA ASP A 47 -4.23 -2.48 -8.09
C ASP A 47 -4.02 -1.28 -9.05
N GLU A 48 -2.92 -0.54 -8.86
CA GLU A 48 -2.58 0.68 -9.62
C GLU A 48 -3.55 1.87 -9.43
N VAL A 49 -4.59 1.73 -8.62
CA VAL A 49 -5.54 2.78 -8.27
C VAL A 49 -5.08 3.49 -7.00
N LYS A 50 -4.91 4.82 -7.08
CA LYS A 50 -4.58 5.65 -5.92
C LYS A 50 -5.73 5.62 -4.91
N LEU A 51 -5.39 5.39 -3.65
CA LEU A 51 -6.33 5.42 -2.54
C LEU A 51 -6.50 6.85 -2.00
N ASP A 52 -7.74 7.26 -1.76
CA ASP A 52 -8.09 8.53 -1.11
C ASP A 52 -7.88 8.46 0.40
N ASP A 53 -7.22 9.47 0.98
CA ASP A 53 -6.94 9.59 2.41
C ASP A 53 -8.21 9.61 3.29
N ALA A 54 -9.30 10.16 2.77
CA ALA A 54 -10.60 10.23 3.44
C ALA A 54 -11.39 8.91 3.43
N ARG A 55 -10.98 7.91 2.62
CA ARG A 55 -11.69 6.62 2.52
C ARG A 55 -11.17 5.62 3.54
N ARG A 56 -12.08 4.77 4.03
CA ARG A 56 -11.72 3.65 4.92
C ARG A 56 -11.19 2.48 4.13
N LEU A 57 -10.35 1.66 4.76
CA LEU A 57 -9.83 0.43 4.16
C LEU A 57 -10.95 -0.51 3.68
N ALA A 58 -12.03 -0.64 4.46
CA ALA A 58 -13.20 -1.41 4.03
C ALA A 58 -13.89 -0.84 2.78
N GLU A 59 -13.90 0.49 2.60
CA GLU A 59 -14.56 1.13 1.45
C GLU A 59 -13.76 1.00 0.16
N VAL A 60 -12.44 0.90 0.27
CA VAL A 60 -11.55 0.64 -0.87
C VAL A 60 -11.30 -0.86 -1.09
N HIS A 61 -12.09 -1.70 -0.43
CA HIS A 61 -12.02 -3.17 -0.50
C HIS A 61 -10.63 -3.71 -0.18
N VAL A 62 -9.95 -3.14 0.82
CA VAL A 62 -8.70 -3.69 1.35
C VAL A 62 -9.03 -4.77 2.38
N GLU A 63 -8.52 -5.97 2.13
CA GLU A 63 -8.74 -7.14 2.98
C GLU A 63 -7.48 -7.57 3.75
N ASN A 64 -7.56 -8.69 4.45
CA ASN A 64 -6.41 -9.29 5.08
C ASN A 64 -5.45 -9.86 4.02
N ASP A 65 -4.15 -9.70 4.23
CA ASP A 65 -3.07 -10.12 3.33
C ASP A 65 -3.00 -9.35 2.00
N ASP A 66 -3.86 -8.34 1.81
CA ASP A 66 -3.87 -7.49 0.62
C ASP A 66 -2.53 -6.75 0.43
N VAL A 67 -2.18 -6.47 -0.83
CA VAL A 67 -0.93 -5.81 -1.19
C VAL A 67 -1.22 -4.38 -1.63
N LEU A 68 -0.68 -3.42 -0.88
CA LEU A 68 -0.69 -2.01 -1.25
C LEU A 68 0.68 -1.59 -1.77
N ALA A 69 0.70 -0.84 -2.86
CA ALA A 69 1.92 -0.19 -3.31
C ALA A 69 2.09 1.16 -2.61
N LEU A 70 3.31 1.45 -2.16
CA LEU A 70 3.70 2.72 -1.57
C LEU A 70 4.68 3.45 -2.48
N THR A 71 4.34 4.66 -2.88
CA THR A 71 5.26 5.61 -3.53
C THR A 71 5.55 6.76 -2.58
N LEU A 72 6.77 7.30 -2.66
CA LEU A 72 7.16 8.46 -1.88
C LEU A 72 7.46 9.63 -2.80
N MET A 73 7.28 10.85 -2.28
CA MET A 73 7.77 12.05 -2.95
C MET A 73 9.30 12.12 -2.83
N LYS A 74 9.97 12.27 -3.97
CA LYS A 74 11.41 12.51 -4.06
C LYS A 74 11.73 13.96 -3.69
N GLU A 75 12.99 14.25 -3.36
CA GLU A 75 13.48 15.60 -3.06
C GLU A 75 13.26 16.60 -4.21
N ASP A 76 13.11 16.11 -5.44
CA ASP A 76 12.83 16.89 -6.65
C ASP A 76 11.34 17.28 -6.79
N GLY A 77 10.48 16.88 -5.83
CA GLY A 77 9.04 17.15 -5.84
C GLY A 77 8.22 16.22 -6.74
N THR A 78 8.83 15.15 -7.26
CA THR A 78 8.17 14.14 -8.10
C THR A 78 7.90 12.86 -7.28
N PHE A 79 6.78 12.19 -7.52
CA PHE A 79 6.50 10.91 -6.90
C PHE A 79 7.28 9.78 -7.58
N GLU A 80 7.68 8.78 -6.80
CA GLU A 80 8.19 7.52 -7.34
C GLU A 80 7.13 6.79 -8.17
N GLU A 81 7.59 6.06 -9.17
CA GLU A 81 6.73 5.17 -9.95
C GLU A 81 6.33 3.97 -9.09
N ILE A 82 5.14 3.42 -9.36
CA ILE A 82 4.65 2.23 -8.68
C ILE A 82 5.51 1.05 -9.15
N ASP A 83 6.48 0.67 -8.33
CA ASP A 83 7.33 -0.50 -8.56
C ASP A 83 7.05 -1.52 -7.47
N ILE A 84 5.99 -2.30 -7.67
CA ILE A 84 5.79 -3.55 -6.95
C ILE A 84 6.25 -4.65 -7.89
N THR A 85 7.42 -5.22 -7.62
CA THR A 85 7.82 -6.45 -8.31
C THR A 85 6.86 -7.55 -7.86
N SER A 86 5.78 -7.73 -8.61
CA SER A 86 4.94 -8.92 -8.53
C SER A 86 5.65 -10.02 -9.31
N PRO A 87 6.24 -11.03 -8.64
CA PRO A 87 6.63 -12.27 -9.33
C PRO A 87 5.41 -13.11 -9.76
N GLU A 88 4.18 -12.63 -9.54
CA GLU A 88 2.95 -13.39 -9.76
C GLU A 88 2.37 -13.17 -11.16
N ALA A 89 3.18 -13.52 -12.17
CA ALA A 89 2.73 -13.71 -13.54
C ALA A 89 3.44 -14.91 -14.17
N GLU A 90 3.60 -16.02 -13.43
CA GLU A 90 3.84 -17.35 -13.99
C GLU A 90 3.17 -18.44 -13.13
N GLU A 91 1.84 -18.42 -13.05
CA GLU A 91 1.07 -19.67 -13.05
C GLU A 91 -0.07 -19.52 -14.07
N GLU A 92 0.30 -19.57 -15.35
CA GLU A 92 -0.57 -20.18 -16.35
C GLU A 92 -0.67 -21.68 -16.05
N GLY A 93 -1.45 -22.03 -15.03
CA GLY A 93 -1.91 -23.39 -14.78
C GLY A 93 -3.19 -23.65 -15.57
N SER A 94 -3.11 -23.64 -16.90
CA SER A 94 -4.08 -24.33 -17.73
C SER A 94 -4.12 -25.81 -17.29
N ALA A 95 -5.17 -26.21 -16.59
CA ALA A 95 -5.45 -27.61 -16.31
C ALA A 95 -6.94 -27.93 -16.52
N GLN A 96 -7.23 -28.23 -17.79
CA GLN A 96 -8.35 -29.03 -18.36
C GLN A 96 -9.78 -28.48 -18.31
#